data_AF-A0A126RLU6-F1
#
_entry.id   AF-A0A126RLU6-F1
#
_cell.length_a   1.000
_cell.length_b   1.000
_cell.length_c   1.000
_cell.angle_alpha   90.00
_cell.angle_beta   90.00
_cell.angle_gamma   90.00
#
_symmetry.space_group_name_H-M   'P 1'
#
loop_
_entity.id
_entity.type
_entity.pdbx_description
1 polymer ?
#
loop_
_entity_poly.entity_id
_entity_poly.type
_entity_poly.pdbx_seq_one_letter_code
_entity_poly.pdbx_strand_id
1 'polypeptide(L)'
;MKYDGYRTLVAIGGGEARAYTRSGLDWSDRFAGILADALKLKVGSALIDGEAVVLDAEGRSSFQALQGALKGAPGNIDYYAFDLLELDGEDLTGLPLVDRKAKLRAILQRSKNRIRFSDHIVGSGEKLLSSFCAAGLEGVVSKLVTGKYVGARSGGWLKTKCIKRQEFVIVGWTPSDKSRSFRSLILGVHDKGELRYAGKVGTGFDTAELFRLMEIMKPLEQTDPTLKAPRAEVRGAHWLKPTLVAEIAYTEMTNEGTLRHPSYLGLREDKKPEAVVLETEAPVEEATAPASSLVKISNRERVIYPESNITKGQLADYYDAVAPIMLPWTGSRPISLVRCPQGRARKCFFQKHDAGSFGDAVHHIRIMEKDGHEEPYLYIDTPEGLMTCVQMGTIEFHGWGARIEGRIPRYPIRATSW
;
A
#
# COMPACT_ATOMS: atom_id res chain seq x y z
N MET A 1 13.48 -7.16 3.73
CA MET A 1 13.37 -5.69 3.53
C MET A 1 12.82 -5.39 2.15
N LYS A 2 12.08 -4.29 1.98
CA LYS A 2 11.80 -3.72 0.65
C LYS A 2 12.91 -2.74 0.32
N TYR A 3 13.61 -3.00 -0.79
CA TYR A 3 14.63 -2.09 -1.32
C TYR A 3 14.04 -1.23 -2.44
N ASP A 4 14.57 -0.02 -2.56
CA ASP A 4 14.27 0.94 -3.62
C ASP A 4 15.41 0.93 -4.64
N GLY A 5 15.26 0.12 -5.70
CA GLY A 5 16.30 -0.14 -6.68
C GLY A 5 15.78 -0.67 -8.01
N TYR A 6 16.64 -1.41 -8.71
CA TYR A 6 16.26 -2.16 -9.91
C TYR A 6 16.24 -3.65 -9.62
N ARG A 7 15.10 -4.29 -9.83
CA ARG A 7 15.01 -5.76 -9.83
C ARG A 7 15.83 -6.33 -10.97
N THR A 8 16.77 -7.21 -10.62
CA THR A 8 17.75 -7.78 -11.54
C THR A 8 17.87 -9.28 -11.30
N LEU A 9 17.71 -10.05 -12.38
CA LEU A 9 18.06 -11.47 -12.41
C LEU A 9 19.53 -11.62 -12.77
N VAL A 10 20.31 -12.32 -11.95
CA VAL A 10 21.70 -12.66 -12.24
C VAL A 10 21.74 -14.13 -12.64
N ALA A 11 22.11 -14.39 -13.89
CA ALA A 11 22.30 -15.72 -14.43
C ALA A 11 23.79 -16.05 -14.49
N ILE A 12 24.18 -17.24 -14.04
CA ILE A 12 25.56 -17.75 -14.02
C ILE A 12 25.56 -19.09 -14.76
N GLY A 13 26.50 -19.30 -15.68
CA GLY A 13 26.65 -20.59 -16.36
C GLY A 13 27.73 -20.54 -17.43
N GLY A 14 28.38 -21.68 -17.70
CA GLY A 14 29.38 -21.80 -18.76
C GLY A 14 30.61 -20.89 -18.60
N GLY A 15 30.92 -20.47 -17.36
CA GLY A 15 32.01 -19.52 -17.09
C GLY A 15 31.65 -18.04 -17.34
N GLU A 16 30.40 -17.75 -17.69
CA GLU A 16 29.87 -16.41 -17.89
C GLU A 16 28.81 -16.06 -16.84
N ALA A 17 28.57 -14.76 -16.67
CA ALA A 17 27.44 -14.26 -15.89
C ALA A 17 26.76 -13.12 -16.65
N ARG A 18 25.42 -13.05 -16.55
CA ARG A 18 24.59 -12.02 -17.19
C ARG A 18 23.58 -11.42 -16.22
N ALA A 19 23.23 -10.15 -16.43
CA ALA A 19 22.25 -9.45 -15.64
C ALA A 19 21.06 -9.02 -16.49
N TYR A 20 19.86 -9.47 -16.12
CA TYR A 20 18.61 -9.12 -16.81
C TYR A 20 17.72 -8.26 -15.93
N THR A 21 17.23 -7.16 -16.49
CA THR A 21 16.20 -6.33 -15.84
C THR A 21 14.87 -7.06 -15.73
N ARG A 22 13.96 -6.52 -14.92
CA ARG A 22 12.56 -7.01 -14.85
C ARG A 22 11.87 -7.18 -16.21
N SER A 23 12.18 -6.35 -17.20
CA SER A 23 11.59 -6.42 -18.55
C SER A 23 12.38 -7.29 -19.52
N GLY A 24 13.41 -8.01 -19.05
CA GLY A 24 14.23 -8.90 -19.86
C GLY A 24 15.36 -8.24 -20.65
N LEU A 25 15.62 -6.94 -20.43
CA LEU A 25 16.78 -6.27 -21.05
C LEU A 25 18.08 -6.75 -20.42
N ASP A 26 19.06 -7.08 -21.25
CA ASP A 26 20.42 -7.42 -20.83
C ASP A 26 21.18 -6.13 -20.46
N TRP A 27 21.51 -5.99 -19.18
CA TRP A 27 22.26 -4.88 -18.58
C TRP A 27 23.58 -5.36 -17.97
N SER A 28 24.18 -6.40 -18.55
CA SER A 28 25.42 -6.99 -18.05
C SER A 28 26.57 -5.98 -17.98
N ASP A 29 26.66 -5.08 -18.96
CA ASP A 29 27.59 -3.96 -19.00
C ASP A 29 27.43 -3.02 -17.79
N ARG A 30 26.18 -2.69 -17.42
CA ARG A 30 25.88 -1.76 -16.32
C ARG A 30 26.08 -2.38 -14.94
N PHE A 31 26.03 -3.70 -14.84
CA PHE A 31 26.20 -4.45 -13.60
C PHE A 31 27.49 -5.28 -13.56
N ALA A 32 28.49 -4.93 -14.36
CA ALA A 32 29.74 -5.69 -14.50
C ALA A 32 30.43 -5.99 -13.14
N GLY A 33 30.38 -5.07 -12.18
CA GLY A 33 30.92 -5.31 -10.83
C GLY A 33 30.19 -6.40 -10.06
N ILE A 34 28.87 -6.49 -10.18
CA ILE A 34 28.04 -7.57 -9.60
C ILE A 34 28.38 -8.89 -10.31
N LEU A 35 28.48 -8.88 -11.64
CA LEU A 35 28.77 -10.08 -12.43
C LEU A 35 30.17 -10.65 -12.16
N ALA A 36 31.17 -9.79 -11.98
CA ALA A 36 32.51 -10.21 -11.58
C ALA A 36 32.53 -10.91 -10.21
N ASP A 37 31.64 -10.49 -9.30
CA ASP A 37 31.46 -11.13 -8.00
C ASP A 37 30.59 -12.39 -8.06
N ALA A 38 29.64 -12.45 -8.99
CA ALA A 38 28.81 -13.62 -9.27
C ALA A 38 29.66 -14.78 -9.80
N LEU A 39 30.61 -14.51 -10.69
CA LEU A 39 31.54 -15.50 -11.24
C LEU A 39 32.47 -16.15 -10.18
N LYS A 40 32.58 -15.57 -9.00
CA LYS A 40 33.36 -16.13 -7.87
C LYS A 40 32.56 -17.14 -7.05
N LEU A 41 31.25 -17.26 -7.28
CA LEU A 41 30.42 -18.24 -6.61
C LEU A 41 30.80 -19.65 -7.11
N LYS A 42 30.98 -20.58 -6.17
CA LYS A 42 31.37 -21.97 -6.48
C LYS A 42 30.15 -22.80 -6.90
N VAL A 43 29.60 -22.49 -8.06
CA VAL A 43 28.43 -23.15 -8.67
C VAL A 43 28.71 -23.41 -10.15
N GLY A 44 28.14 -24.47 -10.71
CA GLY A 44 28.15 -24.76 -12.15
C GLY A 44 27.18 -23.88 -12.91
N SER A 45 25.98 -23.66 -12.37
CA SER A 45 25.00 -22.68 -12.85
C SER A 45 24.12 -22.16 -11.71
N ALA A 46 23.60 -20.95 -11.86
CA ALA A 46 22.59 -20.41 -10.96
C ALA A 46 21.75 -19.31 -11.63
N LEU A 47 20.47 -19.22 -11.26
CA LEU A 47 19.62 -18.07 -11.55
C LEU A 47 19.14 -17.43 -10.24
N ILE A 48 19.66 -16.24 -9.96
CA ILE A 48 19.44 -15.51 -8.70
C ILE A 48 18.50 -14.32 -8.95
N ASP A 49 17.50 -14.14 -8.10
CA ASP A 49 16.61 -12.98 -8.12
C ASP A 49 16.89 -12.05 -6.93
N GLY A 50 16.87 -10.75 -7.20
CA GLY A 50 17.39 -9.76 -6.28
C GLY A 50 17.16 -8.33 -6.73
N GLU A 51 17.62 -7.40 -5.91
CA GLU A 51 17.53 -5.96 -6.18
C GLU A 51 18.95 -5.35 -6.23
N ALA A 52 19.28 -4.66 -7.32
CA ALA A 52 20.46 -3.82 -7.41
C ALA A 52 20.16 -2.46 -6.78
N VAL A 53 21.00 -2.02 -5.84
CA VAL A 53 20.78 -0.84 -4.99
C VAL A 53 22.06 -0.06 -4.76
N VAL A 54 21.91 1.20 -4.36
CA VAL A 54 22.96 1.97 -3.69
C VAL A 54 22.45 2.30 -2.31
N LEU A 55 23.25 2.01 -1.28
CA LEU A 55 22.92 2.35 0.10
C LEU A 55 23.64 3.63 0.53
N ASP A 56 23.00 4.40 1.40
CA ASP A 56 23.67 5.47 2.14
C ASP A 56 24.40 4.94 3.39
N ALA A 57 24.99 5.85 4.17
CA ALA A 57 25.76 5.52 5.37
C ALA A 57 24.89 4.87 6.47
N GLU A 58 23.59 5.14 6.46
CA GLU A 58 22.60 4.59 7.40
C GLU A 58 21.98 3.28 6.88
N GLY A 59 22.39 2.80 5.71
CA GLY A 59 21.93 1.54 5.12
C GLY A 59 20.61 1.63 4.35
N ARG A 60 20.12 2.83 4.04
CA ARG A 60 18.89 3.05 3.27
C ARG A 60 19.18 3.03 1.78
N SER A 61 18.34 2.35 1.01
CA SER A 61 18.48 2.29 -0.46
C SER A 61 17.98 3.57 -1.14
N SER A 62 18.76 4.10 -2.10
CA SER A 62 18.42 5.29 -2.86
C SER A 62 18.40 5.02 -4.37
N PHE A 63 17.20 5.10 -4.96
CA PHE A 63 17.01 4.96 -6.40
C PHE A 63 17.71 6.06 -7.20
N GLN A 64 17.72 7.30 -6.69
CA GLN A 64 18.45 8.40 -7.33
C GLN A 64 19.96 8.15 -7.34
N ALA A 65 20.52 7.68 -6.21
CA ALA A 65 21.94 7.34 -6.13
C ALA A 65 22.28 6.17 -7.08
N LEU A 66 21.39 5.18 -7.21
CA LEU A 66 21.51 4.11 -8.18
C LEU A 66 21.52 4.61 -9.63
N GLN A 67 20.61 5.53 -10.00
CA GLN A 67 20.61 6.14 -11.33
C GLN A 67 21.91 6.92 -11.62
N GLY A 68 22.48 7.58 -10.62
CA GLY A 68 23.80 8.21 -10.72
C GLY A 68 24.93 7.19 -10.91
N ALA A 69 24.94 6.14 -10.09
CA ALA A 69 25.93 5.07 -10.15
C ALA A 69 25.94 4.35 -11.52
N LEU A 70 24.77 4.07 -12.09
CA LEU A 70 24.63 3.48 -13.43
C LEU A 70 25.24 4.32 -14.57
N LYS A 71 25.43 5.63 -14.36
CA LYS A 71 25.98 6.55 -15.37
C LYS A 71 27.49 6.79 -15.21
N GLY A 72 28.03 6.71 -14.00
CA GLY A 72 29.41 7.13 -13.75
C GLY A 72 30.19 6.35 -12.68
N ALA A 73 29.54 5.54 -11.85
CA ALA A 73 30.19 4.79 -10.78
C ALA A 73 29.48 3.45 -10.50
N PRO A 74 29.39 2.52 -11.48
CA PRO A 74 28.67 1.25 -11.30
C PRO A 74 29.32 0.38 -10.21
N GLY A 75 30.57 0.66 -9.85
CA GLY A 75 31.29 0.08 -8.71
C GLY A 75 30.77 0.51 -7.33
N ASN A 76 29.68 1.27 -7.22
CA ASN A 76 29.01 1.54 -5.93
C ASN A 76 27.68 0.79 -5.78
N ILE A 77 27.33 -0.04 -6.77
CA ILE A 77 26.08 -0.80 -6.77
C ILE A 77 26.30 -2.12 -6.02
N ASP A 78 25.47 -2.35 -5.02
CA ASP A 78 25.33 -3.62 -4.30
C ASP A 78 24.11 -4.38 -4.84
N TYR A 79 24.09 -5.69 -4.67
CA TYR A 79 23.00 -6.56 -5.09
C TYR A 79 22.48 -7.39 -3.92
N TYR A 80 21.22 -7.17 -3.55
CA TYR A 80 20.55 -7.91 -2.49
C TYR A 80 19.74 -9.05 -3.07
N ALA A 81 20.33 -10.24 -3.07
CA ALA A 81 19.71 -11.48 -3.52
C ALA A 81 18.65 -11.94 -2.52
N PHE A 82 17.42 -12.18 -3.00
CA PHE A 82 16.30 -12.55 -2.14
C PHE A 82 15.57 -13.84 -2.55
N ASP A 83 15.94 -14.45 -3.68
CA ASP A 83 15.45 -15.75 -4.14
C ASP A 83 16.48 -16.47 -5.04
N LEU A 84 16.35 -17.80 -5.15
CA LEU A 84 17.16 -18.65 -6.04
C LEU A 84 16.23 -19.53 -6.85
N LEU A 85 16.32 -19.43 -8.18
CA LEU A 85 15.36 -20.04 -9.11
C LEU A 85 15.93 -21.30 -9.77
N GLU A 86 17.24 -21.36 -9.93
CA GLU A 86 17.97 -22.52 -10.47
C GLU A 86 19.33 -22.63 -9.78
N LEU A 87 19.81 -23.86 -9.61
CA LEU A 87 21.15 -24.17 -9.11
C LEU A 87 21.66 -25.48 -9.73
N ASP A 88 22.84 -25.44 -10.35
CA ASP A 88 23.55 -26.60 -10.91
C ASP A 88 22.69 -27.50 -11.83
N GLY A 89 21.79 -26.88 -12.59
CA GLY A 89 20.85 -27.52 -13.52
C GLY A 89 19.49 -27.89 -12.91
N GLU A 90 19.31 -27.72 -11.59
CA GLU A 90 18.07 -28.00 -10.89
C GLU A 90 17.13 -26.79 -10.91
N ASP A 91 15.92 -26.93 -11.46
CA ASP A 91 14.85 -25.93 -11.34
C ASP A 91 14.27 -25.95 -9.92
N LEU A 92 14.42 -24.82 -9.21
CA LEU A 92 13.97 -24.66 -7.83
C LEU A 92 12.62 -23.96 -7.72
N THR A 93 12.04 -23.44 -8.82
CA THR A 93 10.84 -22.59 -8.79
C THR A 93 9.62 -23.29 -8.17
N GLY A 94 9.57 -24.62 -8.26
CA GLY A 94 8.54 -25.46 -7.66
C GLY A 94 8.66 -25.68 -6.15
N LEU A 95 9.81 -25.38 -5.55
CA LEU A 95 10.07 -25.57 -4.12
C LEU A 95 9.46 -24.46 -3.25
N PRO A 96 9.17 -24.72 -1.97
CA PRO A 96 8.86 -23.69 -0.98
C PRO A 96 9.92 -22.58 -0.93
N LEU A 97 9.49 -21.34 -0.67
CA LEU A 97 10.39 -20.18 -0.58
C LEU A 97 11.49 -20.39 0.48
N VAL A 98 11.16 -20.99 1.62
CA VAL A 98 12.14 -21.24 2.69
C VAL A 98 13.31 -22.11 2.22
N ASP A 99 13.02 -23.13 1.41
CA ASP A 99 14.04 -24.04 0.88
C ASP A 99 14.91 -23.35 -0.16
N ARG A 100 14.30 -22.56 -1.06
CA ARG A 100 15.04 -21.74 -2.03
C ARG A 100 15.96 -20.74 -1.34
N LYS A 101 15.49 -20.08 -0.27
CA LYS A 101 16.31 -19.16 0.54
C LYS A 101 17.42 -19.87 1.30
N ALA A 102 17.20 -21.10 1.78
CA ALA A 102 18.25 -21.89 2.43
C ALA A 102 19.37 -22.24 1.45
N LYS A 103 19.02 -22.70 0.24
CA LYS A 103 19.98 -22.96 -0.85
C LYS A 103 20.72 -21.68 -1.27
N LEU A 104 20.01 -20.56 -1.41
CA LEU A 104 20.62 -19.24 -1.69
C LEU A 104 21.63 -18.85 -0.61
N ARG A 105 21.28 -19.01 0.67
CA ARG A 105 22.18 -18.65 1.77
C ARG A 105 23.45 -19.49 1.73
N ALA A 106 23.36 -20.79 1.40
CA ALA A 106 24.51 -21.67 1.33
C ALA A 106 25.54 -21.23 0.27
N ILE A 107 25.10 -20.75 -0.89
CA ILE A 107 26.01 -20.30 -1.96
C ILE A 107 26.61 -18.91 -1.66
N LEU A 108 25.93 -18.07 -0.86
CA LEU A 108 26.37 -16.71 -0.52
C LEU A 108 27.21 -16.61 0.77
N GLN A 109 27.16 -17.59 1.67
CA GLN A 109 27.86 -17.56 2.98
C GLN A 109 29.39 -17.38 2.89
N ARG A 110 29.98 -17.52 1.70
CA ARG A 110 31.43 -17.55 1.49
C ARG A 110 31.99 -16.28 0.84
N SER A 111 31.19 -15.24 0.63
CA SER A 111 31.60 -14.11 -0.20
C SER A 111 31.49 -12.75 0.51
N LYS A 112 32.65 -12.11 0.73
CA LYS A 112 32.73 -10.68 1.11
C LYS A 112 32.66 -9.82 -0.16
N ASN A 113 31.52 -9.85 -0.84
CA ASN A 113 31.36 -9.26 -2.16
C ASN A 113 30.07 -8.43 -2.24
N ARG A 114 29.80 -7.85 -3.41
CA ARG A 114 28.63 -6.99 -3.67
C ARG A 114 27.30 -7.73 -3.61
N ILE A 115 27.33 -9.06 -3.62
CA ILE A 115 26.16 -9.93 -3.59
C ILE A 115 25.85 -10.29 -2.14
N ARG A 116 24.78 -9.71 -1.62
CA ARG A 116 24.35 -9.85 -0.23
C ARG A 116 23.07 -10.68 -0.15
N PHE A 117 23.00 -11.57 0.83
CA PHE A 117 21.75 -12.25 1.14
C PHE A 117 20.77 -11.27 1.80
N SER A 118 19.59 -11.11 1.21
CA SER A 118 18.49 -10.35 1.80
C SER A 118 17.82 -11.18 2.89
N ASP A 119 18.08 -10.85 4.14
CA ASP A 119 17.56 -11.60 5.27
C ASP A 119 16.05 -11.41 5.50
N HIS A 120 15.48 -12.26 6.34
CA HIS A 120 14.06 -12.33 6.65
C HIS A 120 13.84 -12.80 8.08
N ILE A 121 12.64 -12.53 8.58
CA ILE A 121 12.10 -13.11 9.80
C ILE A 121 10.84 -13.91 9.46
N VAL A 122 10.51 -14.89 10.30
CA VAL A 122 9.25 -15.61 10.23
C VAL A 122 8.32 -15.05 11.31
N GLY A 123 7.15 -14.57 10.91
CA GLY A 123 6.21 -13.88 11.81
C GLY A 123 6.62 -12.44 12.14
N SER A 124 5.89 -11.80 13.06
CA SER A 124 6.16 -10.42 13.54
C SER A 124 6.31 -9.35 12.45
N GLY A 125 5.58 -9.51 11.33
CA GLY A 125 5.68 -8.60 10.18
C GLY A 125 5.32 -7.15 10.51
N GLU A 126 4.36 -6.94 11.41
CA GLU A 126 3.96 -5.61 11.90
C GLU A 126 5.09 -4.93 12.67
N LYS A 127 5.72 -5.63 13.62
CA LYS A 127 6.88 -5.10 14.38
C LYS A 127 8.03 -4.73 13.44
N LEU A 128 8.28 -5.57 12.43
CA LEU A 128 9.31 -5.28 11.42
C LEU A 128 8.94 -4.07 10.58
N LEU A 129 7.69 -3.95 10.16
CA LEU A 129 7.19 -2.79 9.41
C LEU A 129 7.34 -1.51 10.24
N SER A 130 6.88 -1.50 11.48
CA SER A 130 7.02 -0.34 12.37
C SER A 130 8.49 0.05 12.58
N SER A 131 9.36 -0.95 12.80
CA SER A 131 10.81 -0.70 12.95
C SER A 131 11.43 -0.14 11.66
N PHE A 132 11.03 -0.65 10.50
CA PHE A 132 11.53 -0.16 9.21
C PHE A 132 11.01 1.25 8.88
N CYS A 133 9.75 1.54 9.18
CA CYS A 133 9.21 2.88 8.99
C CYS A 133 9.88 3.89 9.94
N ALA A 134 10.11 3.52 11.20
CA ALA A 134 10.85 4.35 12.16
C ALA A 134 12.30 4.59 11.72
N ALA A 135 12.94 3.61 11.06
CA ALA A 135 14.29 3.74 10.51
C ALA A 135 14.34 4.44 9.13
N GLY A 136 13.21 4.94 8.60
CA GLY A 136 13.16 5.59 7.29
C GLY A 136 13.42 4.65 6.10
N LEU A 137 13.19 3.35 6.27
CA LEU A 137 13.29 2.35 5.20
C LEU A 137 11.98 2.28 4.39
N GLU A 138 12.04 1.78 3.16
CA GLU A 138 10.90 1.83 2.23
C GLU A 138 9.70 0.96 2.66
N GLY A 139 9.96 -0.09 3.44
CA GLY A 139 8.94 -0.98 3.99
C GLY A 139 9.31 -2.47 3.91
N VAL A 140 8.29 -3.32 3.88
CA VAL A 140 8.43 -4.78 3.99
C VAL A 140 7.81 -5.47 2.76
N VAL A 141 8.45 -6.56 2.34
CA VAL A 141 7.86 -7.51 1.39
C VAL A 141 7.59 -8.80 2.15
N SER A 142 6.32 -9.08 2.41
CA SER A 142 5.86 -10.32 3.02
C SER A 142 5.67 -11.37 1.94
N LYS A 143 6.28 -12.54 2.10
CA LYS A 143 6.19 -13.64 1.15
C LYS A 143 5.70 -14.90 1.85
N LEU A 144 4.78 -15.65 1.24
CA LEU A 144 4.33 -16.94 1.76
C LEU A 144 5.52 -17.92 1.85
N VAL A 145 5.78 -18.44 3.05
CA VAL A 145 6.91 -19.34 3.35
C VAL A 145 6.86 -20.61 2.50
N THR A 146 5.66 -21.15 2.29
CA THR A 146 5.38 -22.33 1.45
C THR A 146 5.16 -21.99 -0.03
N GLY A 147 5.28 -20.71 -0.40
CA GLY A 147 4.96 -20.23 -1.74
C GLY A 147 6.00 -20.66 -2.78
N LYS A 148 5.49 -21.21 -3.90
CA LYS A 148 6.27 -21.43 -5.13
C LYS A 148 6.64 -20.10 -5.78
N TYR A 149 7.67 -20.11 -6.63
CA TYR A 149 8.02 -18.94 -7.42
C TYR A 149 7.08 -18.82 -8.62
N VAL A 150 6.51 -17.63 -8.83
CA VAL A 150 5.61 -17.34 -9.95
C VAL A 150 6.10 -16.07 -10.64
N GLY A 151 6.43 -16.15 -11.93
CA GLY A 151 6.92 -15.03 -12.74
C GLY A 151 5.88 -13.94 -13.05
N ALA A 152 4.68 -14.04 -12.47
CA ALA A 152 3.56 -13.13 -12.66
C ALA A 152 3.07 -12.55 -11.33
N ARG A 153 2.15 -11.58 -11.38
CA ARG A 153 1.51 -11.06 -10.18
C ARG A 153 0.68 -12.17 -9.53
N SER A 154 1.03 -12.54 -8.31
CA SER A 154 0.34 -13.53 -7.49
C SER A 154 0.03 -12.97 -6.11
N GLY A 155 -0.89 -13.60 -5.37
CA GLY A 155 -1.21 -13.23 -3.99
C GLY A 155 -0.15 -13.61 -2.96
N GLY A 156 0.90 -14.35 -3.37
CA GLY A 156 1.89 -14.88 -2.43
C GLY A 156 2.90 -13.86 -1.92
N TRP A 157 2.99 -12.68 -2.55
CA TRP A 157 3.92 -11.60 -2.19
C TRP A 157 3.13 -10.31 -1.96
N LEU A 158 3.15 -9.81 -0.72
CA LEU A 158 2.53 -8.55 -0.34
C LEU A 158 3.60 -7.50 -0.06
N LYS A 159 3.45 -6.33 -0.66
CA LYS A 159 4.34 -5.19 -0.44
C LYS A 159 3.61 -4.21 0.48
N THR A 160 4.16 -4.00 1.66
CA THR A 160 3.67 -2.98 2.60
C THR A 160 4.72 -1.90 2.69
N LYS A 161 4.39 -0.72 2.19
CA LYS A 161 5.30 0.42 2.14
C LYS A 161 5.07 1.33 3.35
N CYS A 162 6.13 1.96 3.82
CA CYS A 162 6.06 3.08 4.74
C CYS A 162 5.62 4.32 3.95
N ILE A 163 4.31 4.45 3.71
CA ILE A 163 3.73 5.59 3.00
C ILE A 163 3.21 6.54 4.06
N LYS A 164 3.74 7.76 4.06
CA LYS A 164 3.21 8.88 4.81
C LYS A 164 2.09 9.53 4.00
N ARG A 165 1.12 10.10 4.71
CA ARG A 165 0.08 10.94 4.10
C ARG A 165 0.03 12.21 4.91
N GLN A 166 -0.09 13.33 4.22
CA GLN A 166 -0.20 14.62 4.84
C GLN A 166 -0.88 15.57 3.86
N GLU A 167 -1.46 16.64 4.38
CA GLU A 167 -1.93 17.72 3.53
C GLU A 167 -0.81 18.68 3.11
N PHE A 168 -0.98 19.25 1.92
CA PHE A 168 -0.13 20.28 1.34
C PHE A 168 -1.00 21.33 0.67
N VAL A 169 -0.52 22.57 0.67
CA VAL A 169 -1.15 23.67 -0.06
C VAL A 169 -0.75 23.58 -1.52
N ILE A 170 -1.71 23.62 -2.45
CA ILE A 170 -1.41 23.75 -3.87
C ILE A 170 -1.12 25.22 -4.15
N VAL A 171 0.10 25.50 -4.58
CA VAL A 171 0.58 26.88 -4.82
C VAL A 171 0.81 27.18 -6.30
N GLY A 172 0.68 26.18 -7.16
CA GLY A 172 0.92 26.33 -8.59
C GLY A 172 0.80 25.01 -9.33
N TRP A 173 0.99 25.07 -10.65
CA TRP A 173 1.07 23.90 -11.51
C TRP A 173 2.05 24.15 -12.66
N THR A 174 2.55 23.06 -13.26
CA THR A 174 3.44 23.12 -14.44
C THR A 174 2.77 22.50 -15.66
N PRO A 175 2.90 23.10 -16.85
CA PRO A 175 2.26 22.60 -18.06
C PRO A 175 2.83 21.26 -18.50
N SER A 176 1.99 20.53 -19.23
CA SER A 176 2.35 19.28 -19.88
C SER A 176 2.74 19.54 -21.33
N ASP A 177 3.81 18.90 -21.80
CA ASP A 177 4.22 18.97 -23.23
C ASP A 177 3.40 17.99 -24.10
N LYS A 178 2.42 17.30 -23.50
CA LYS A 178 1.49 16.34 -24.11
C LYS A 178 0.04 16.80 -23.89
N SER A 179 -0.94 16.09 -24.46
CA SER A 179 -2.39 16.35 -24.38
C SER A 179 -3.05 16.28 -22.98
N ARG A 180 -2.26 16.27 -21.90
CA ARG A 180 -2.74 16.27 -20.51
C ARG A 180 -2.91 17.72 -20.02
N SER A 181 -3.94 18.00 -19.22
CA SER A 181 -4.25 19.36 -18.73
C SER A 181 -3.07 20.03 -18.01
N PHE A 182 -2.37 19.29 -17.15
CA PHE A 182 -1.13 19.75 -16.51
C PHE A 182 -0.19 18.56 -16.24
N ARG A 183 1.10 18.82 -16.05
CA ARG A 183 2.11 17.79 -15.74
C ARG A 183 2.14 17.46 -14.27
N SER A 184 2.19 18.47 -13.42
CA SER A 184 2.28 18.34 -11.96
C SER A 184 1.77 19.58 -11.24
N LEU A 185 1.29 19.39 -10.01
CA LEU A 185 1.02 20.46 -9.06
C LEU A 185 2.30 20.79 -8.29
N ILE A 186 2.43 22.05 -7.90
CA ILE A 186 3.50 22.60 -7.06
C ILE A 186 2.94 22.70 -5.64
N LEU A 187 3.65 22.11 -4.68
CA LEU A 187 3.19 21.97 -3.31
C LEU A 187 3.94 22.93 -2.37
N GLY A 188 3.22 23.47 -1.40
CA GLY A 188 3.74 24.20 -0.27
C GLY A 188 3.26 23.60 1.06
N VAL A 189 3.99 23.86 2.13
CA VAL A 189 3.62 23.48 3.51
C VAL A 189 4.01 24.61 4.45
N HIS A 190 3.22 24.90 5.47
CA HIS A 190 3.62 25.87 6.49
C HIS A 190 4.61 25.22 7.46
N ASP A 191 5.75 25.88 7.63
CA ASP A 191 6.79 25.49 8.56
C ASP A 191 7.24 26.74 9.33
N LYS A 192 7.14 26.71 10.66
CA LYS A 192 7.39 27.86 11.55
C LYS A 192 6.67 29.15 11.13
N GLY A 193 5.46 29.01 10.57
CA GLY A 193 4.62 30.13 10.13
C GLY A 193 4.92 30.66 8.73
N GLU A 194 5.90 30.11 8.01
CA GLU A 194 6.20 30.47 6.62
C GLU A 194 5.76 29.35 5.66
N LEU A 195 5.13 29.72 4.54
CA LEU A 195 4.77 28.78 3.47
C LEU A 195 5.99 28.44 2.62
N ARG A 196 6.56 27.26 2.82
CA ARG A 196 7.76 26.80 2.11
C ARG A 196 7.45 25.79 1.01
N TYR A 197 8.33 25.72 0.01
CA TYR A 197 8.23 24.75 -1.08
C TYR A 197 8.36 23.31 -0.55
N ALA A 198 7.47 22.43 -1.01
CA ALA A 198 7.42 21.02 -0.63
C ALA A 198 7.61 20.05 -1.81
N GLY A 199 7.96 20.54 -3.00
CA GLY A 199 8.15 19.70 -4.19
C GLY A 199 6.97 19.76 -5.17
N LYS A 200 6.88 18.76 -6.04
CA LYS A 200 5.83 18.63 -7.06
C LYS A 200 5.19 17.24 -7.02
N VAL A 201 3.91 17.17 -7.38
CA VAL A 201 3.18 15.91 -7.52
C VAL A 201 2.60 15.79 -8.93
N GLY A 202 2.98 14.73 -9.65
CA GLY A 202 2.57 14.50 -11.05
C GLY A 202 1.71 13.24 -11.28
N THR A 203 1.56 12.41 -10.25
CA THR A 203 0.83 11.12 -10.28
C THR A 203 -0.33 11.13 -9.29
N GLY A 204 -1.26 10.18 -9.42
CA GLY A 204 -2.45 10.08 -8.57
C GLY A 204 -3.70 10.74 -9.13
N PHE A 205 -3.67 11.15 -10.40
CA PHE A 205 -4.80 11.77 -11.08
C PHE A 205 -5.32 10.87 -12.19
N ASP A 206 -6.64 10.71 -12.27
CA ASP A 206 -7.29 10.23 -13.49
C ASP A 206 -7.62 11.41 -14.43
N THR A 207 -8.14 11.10 -15.62
CA THR A 207 -8.46 12.12 -16.63
C THR A 207 -9.53 13.10 -16.16
N ALA A 208 -10.57 12.63 -15.46
CA ALA A 208 -11.66 13.48 -15.01
C ALA A 208 -11.20 14.46 -13.93
N GLU A 209 -10.39 13.98 -12.98
CA GLU A 209 -9.82 14.78 -11.91
C GLU A 209 -8.85 15.85 -12.44
N LEU A 210 -8.08 15.55 -13.48
CA LEU A 210 -7.21 16.55 -14.13
C LEU A 210 -8.00 17.71 -14.73
N PHE A 211 -9.14 17.43 -15.35
CA PHE A 211 -10.02 18.48 -15.89
C PHE A 211 -10.67 19.27 -14.76
N ARG A 212 -11.24 18.59 -13.76
CA ARG A 212 -11.87 19.23 -12.58
C ARG A 212 -10.90 20.16 -11.86
N LEU A 213 -9.68 19.71 -11.60
CA LEU A 213 -8.66 20.53 -10.94
C LEU A 213 -8.31 21.76 -11.78
N MET A 214 -8.21 21.63 -13.10
CA MET A 214 -7.92 22.77 -13.96
C MET A 214 -9.04 23.83 -13.92
N GLU A 215 -10.30 23.41 -13.89
CA GLU A 215 -11.44 24.33 -13.76
C GLU A 215 -11.41 25.09 -12.42
N ILE A 216 -11.05 24.41 -11.33
CA ILE A 216 -10.93 25.01 -9.99
C ILE A 216 -9.71 25.95 -9.92
N MET A 217 -8.58 25.57 -10.51
CA MET A 217 -7.32 26.31 -10.41
C MET A 217 -7.27 27.55 -11.31
N LYS A 218 -7.87 27.50 -12.51
CA LYS A 218 -7.85 28.62 -13.48
C LYS A 218 -8.27 29.99 -12.88
N PRO A 219 -9.36 30.12 -12.10
CA PRO A 219 -9.72 31.41 -11.48
C PRO A 219 -8.79 31.84 -10.33
N LEU A 220 -7.91 30.95 -9.86
CA LEU A 220 -6.97 31.21 -8.77
C LEU A 220 -5.58 31.61 -9.28
N GLU A 221 -5.35 31.64 -10.60
CA GLU A 221 -4.08 32.03 -11.19
C GLU A 221 -3.68 33.45 -10.81
N GLN A 222 -2.38 33.61 -10.55
CA GLN A 222 -1.75 34.89 -10.26
C GLN A 222 -0.38 34.99 -10.93
N THR A 223 0.08 36.23 -11.12
CA THR A 223 1.35 36.53 -11.79
C THR A 223 2.55 36.32 -10.88
N ASP A 224 2.40 36.69 -9.60
CA ASP A 224 3.50 36.65 -8.65
C ASP A 224 3.70 35.24 -8.08
N PRO A 225 4.97 34.80 -7.89
CA PRO A 225 5.24 33.54 -7.23
C PRO A 225 4.66 33.46 -5.83
N THR A 226 3.85 32.45 -5.57
CA THR A 226 3.24 32.20 -4.26
C THR A 226 4.25 31.89 -3.17
N LEU A 227 5.39 31.28 -3.55
CA LEU A 227 6.50 30.97 -2.66
C LEU A 227 7.83 30.96 -3.41
N LYS A 228 8.94 30.89 -2.67
CA LYS A 228 10.29 30.73 -3.24
C LYS A 228 10.59 29.25 -3.48
N ALA A 229 11.03 28.90 -4.69
CA ALA A 229 11.40 27.55 -5.07
C ALA A 229 12.59 27.54 -6.05
N PRO A 230 13.36 26.44 -6.16
CA PRO A 230 14.45 26.33 -7.13
C PRO A 230 13.96 26.55 -8.57
N ARG A 231 14.61 27.44 -9.33
CA ARG A 231 14.18 27.83 -10.69
C ARG A 231 14.01 26.64 -11.65
N ALA A 232 14.83 25.61 -11.51
CA ALA A 232 14.73 24.40 -12.32
C ALA A 232 13.41 23.64 -12.08
N GLU A 233 12.90 23.68 -10.85
CA GLU A 233 11.70 22.94 -10.47
C GLU A 233 10.41 23.65 -10.87
N VAL A 234 10.41 24.98 -10.92
CA VAL A 234 9.24 25.81 -11.22
C VAL A 234 9.33 26.50 -12.58
N ARG A 235 10.14 25.96 -13.48
CA ARG A 235 10.25 26.48 -14.85
C ARG A 235 8.91 26.33 -15.57
N GLY A 236 8.36 27.45 -16.03
CA GLY A 236 7.04 27.49 -16.69
C GLY A 236 5.88 27.29 -15.71
N ALA A 237 6.08 27.49 -14.42
CA ALA A 237 5.01 27.40 -13.43
C ALA A 237 3.94 28.47 -13.64
N HIS A 238 2.68 28.05 -13.51
CA HIS A 238 1.54 28.91 -13.29
C HIS A 238 1.27 28.95 -11.79
N TRP A 239 1.32 30.14 -11.20
CA TRP A 239 1.18 30.34 -9.77
C TRP A 239 -0.28 30.51 -9.39
N LEU A 240 -0.66 29.99 -8.24
CA LEU A 240 -2.02 30.04 -7.72
C LEU A 240 -2.04 30.73 -6.37
N LYS A 241 -3.13 31.45 -6.09
CA LYS A 241 -3.45 31.86 -4.72
C LYS A 241 -3.47 30.61 -3.82
N PRO A 242 -2.82 30.63 -2.64
CA PRO A 242 -2.61 29.44 -1.80
C PRO A 242 -3.88 29.08 -1.02
N THR A 243 -4.99 28.81 -1.71
CA THR A 243 -6.32 28.56 -1.10
C THR A 243 -6.74 27.10 -1.17
N LEU A 244 -6.05 26.27 -1.96
CA LEU A 244 -6.39 24.86 -2.14
C LEU A 244 -5.49 23.98 -1.30
N VAL A 245 -6.09 23.02 -0.61
CA VAL A 245 -5.39 22.00 0.17
C VAL A 245 -5.62 20.64 -0.48
N ALA A 246 -4.57 19.84 -0.59
CA ALA A 246 -4.64 18.48 -1.11
C ALA A 246 -3.95 17.50 -0.16
N GLU A 247 -4.53 16.32 -0.01
CA GLU A 247 -3.88 15.20 0.66
C GLU A 247 -2.94 14.49 -0.32
N ILE A 248 -1.69 14.33 0.09
CA ILE A 248 -0.63 13.73 -0.71
C ILE A 248 -0.06 12.53 0.03
N ALA A 249 -0.04 11.38 -0.64
CA ALA A 249 0.73 10.22 -0.20
C ALA A 249 2.18 10.38 -0.67
N TYR A 250 3.16 10.12 0.19
CA TYR A 250 4.58 10.20 -0.13
C TYR A 250 5.38 9.19 0.70
N THR A 251 6.59 8.85 0.28
CA THR A 251 7.43 7.88 1.02
C THR A 251 8.21 8.54 2.15
N GLU A 252 8.78 9.71 1.88
CA GLU A 252 9.54 10.49 2.85
C GLU A 252 9.62 11.96 2.42
N MET A 253 9.94 12.82 3.38
CA MET A 253 10.37 14.19 3.12
C MET A 253 11.90 14.19 3.06
N THR A 254 12.49 14.74 2.01
CA THR A 254 13.95 14.86 1.87
C THR A 254 14.51 15.87 2.87
N ASN A 255 15.84 15.86 3.09
CA ASN A 255 16.53 16.87 3.90
C ASN A 255 16.34 18.31 3.37
N GLU A 256 16.05 18.45 2.07
CA GLU A 256 15.75 19.72 1.40
C GLU A 256 14.28 20.13 1.57
N GLY A 257 13.49 19.31 2.28
CA GLY A 257 12.09 19.59 2.57
C GLY A 257 11.13 19.32 1.42
N THR A 258 11.49 18.46 0.46
CA THR A 258 10.62 18.08 -0.67
C THR A 258 10.12 16.63 -0.57
N LEU A 259 8.97 16.33 -1.16
CA LEU A 259 8.38 14.99 -1.11
C LEU A 259 9.03 14.01 -2.08
N ARG A 260 9.29 12.80 -1.60
CA ARG A 260 9.72 11.66 -2.43
C ARG A 260 8.54 10.76 -2.81
N HIS A 261 8.47 10.41 -4.09
CA HIS A 261 7.37 9.66 -4.70
C HIS A 261 5.96 10.15 -4.31
N PRO A 262 5.68 11.47 -4.40
CA PRO A 262 4.38 11.98 -4.04
C PRO A 262 3.31 11.51 -5.04
N SER A 263 2.13 11.20 -4.51
CA SER A 263 0.93 10.89 -5.28
C SER A 263 -0.24 11.66 -4.68
N TYR A 264 -0.97 12.35 -5.55
CA TYR A 264 -2.19 13.03 -5.16
C TYR A 264 -3.26 12.01 -4.76
N LEU A 265 -3.99 12.31 -3.68
CA LEU A 265 -5.12 11.51 -3.21
C LEU A 265 -6.46 12.24 -3.41
N GLY A 266 -6.49 13.56 -3.19
CA GLY A 266 -7.71 14.36 -3.31
C GLY A 266 -7.56 15.76 -2.72
N LEU A 267 -8.48 16.67 -3.09
CA LEU A 267 -8.63 17.96 -2.42
C LEU A 267 -9.27 17.79 -1.04
N ARG A 268 -8.86 18.64 -0.11
CA ARG A 268 -9.41 18.78 1.24
C ARG A 268 -10.16 20.10 1.36
N GLU A 269 -11.39 20.10 0.88
CA GLU A 269 -12.29 21.26 0.91
C GLU A 269 -12.71 21.63 2.35
N ASP A 270 -12.51 20.72 3.30
CA ASP A 270 -12.78 20.87 4.72
C ASP A 270 -11.66 21.59 5.49
N LYS A 271 -10.47 21.76 4.91
CA LYS A 271 -9.30 22.34 5.58
C LYS A 271 -8.90 23.70 5.01
N LYS A 272 -8.57 24.62 5.91
CA LYS A 272 -7.98 25.91 5.55
C LYS A 272 -6.47 25.76 5.30
N PRO A 273 -5.90 26.45 4.30
CA PRO A 273 -4.46 26.38 3.98
C PRO A 273 -3.54 26.69 5.16
N GLU A 274 -3.94 27.64 6.02
CA GLU A 274 -3.15 28.08 7.17
C GLU A 274 -3.04 27.00 8.26
N ALA A 275 -3.96 26.03 8.26
CA ALA A 275 -3.93 24.89 9.17
C ALA A 275 -3.02 23.76 8.66
N VAL A 276 -2.49 23.86 7.44
CA VAL A 276 -1.60 22.86 6.84
C VAL A 276 -0.17 23.11 7.30
N VAL A 277 0.20 22.50 8.42
CA VAL A 277 1.54 22.52 8.99
C VAL A 277 2.29 21.22 8.71
N LEU A 278 3.61 21.24 8.86
CA LEU A 278 4.40 20.01 8.81
C LEU A 278 3.99 19.07 9.95
N GLU A 279 3.31 17.97 9.62
CA GLU A 279 2.91 16.98 10.61
C GLU A 279 4.14 16.23 11.13
N THR A 280 4.25 16.15 12.44
CA THR A 280 5.20 15.30 13.14
C THR A 280 4.43 14.13 13.74
N GLU A 281 4.91 12.92 13.49
CA GLU A 281 4.26 11.70 13.98
C GLU A 281 4.22 11.74 15.52
N ALA A 282 3.01 11.85 16.08
CA ALA A 282 2.78 11.61 17.49
C ALA A 282 2.47 10.11 17.68
N PRO A 283 2.98 9.45 18.73
CA PRO A 283 2.60 8.08 19.04
C PRO A 283 1.09 8.02 19.27
N VAL A 284 0.40 7.17 18.52
CA VAL A 284 -0.99 6.83 18.82
C VAL A 284 -0.96 5.83 19.97
N GLU A 285 -1.73 6.07 21.04
CA GLU A 285 -1.94 5.06 22.08
C GLU A 285 -2.41 3.75 21.41
N GLU A 286 -1.77 2.63 21.76
CA GLU A 286 -2.18 1.31 21.28
C GLU A 286 -3.66 1.11 21.61
N ALA A 287 -4.52 1.13 20.59
CA ALA A 287 -5.89 0.70 20.75
C ALA A 287 -5.84 -0.77 21.21
N THR A 288 -6.27 -1.01 22.45
CA THR A 288 -6.42 -2.38 22.97
C THR A 288 -7.30 -3.15 21.99
N ALA A 289 -6.75 -4.21 21.40
CA ALA A 289 -7.51 -5.10 20.54
C ALA A 289 -8.77 -5.55 21.32
N PRO A 290 -9.99 -5.31 20.81
CA PRO A 290 -11.18 -5.87 21.43
C PRO A 290 -11.04 -7.40 21.49
N ALA A 291 -11.57 -7.98 22.56
CA ALA A 291 -11.52 -9.41 22.81
C ALA A 291 -12.09 -10.20 21.61
N SER A 292 -11.48 -11.35 21.30
CA SER A 292 -11.96 -12.29 20.29
C SER A 292 -13.39 -12.74 20.60
N SER A 293 -14.21 -12.94 19.56
CA SER A 293 -15.61 -13.31 19.73
C SER A 293 -15.80 -14.69 20.38
N LEU A 294 -16.70 -14.81 21.36
CA LEU A 294 -17.10 -16.10 21.96
C LEU A 294 -18.17 -16.86 21.15
N VAL A 295 -18.59 -16.34 19.99
CA VAL A 295 -19.67 -16.93 19.19
C VAL A 295 -19.23 -18.23 18.50
N LYS A 296 -19.88 -19.34 18.85
CA LYS A 296 -19.58 -20.65 18.25
C LYS A 296 -20.05 -20.73 16.79
N ILE A 297 -19.11 -20.90 15.86
CA ILE A 297 -19.41 -21.10 14.43
C ILE A 297 -19.78 -22.55 14.13
N SER A 298 -21.00 -22.76 13.63
CA SER A 298 -21.45 -24.07 13.16
C SER A 298 -21.16 -24.27 11.68
N ASN A 299 -21.01 -25.55 11.27
CA ASN A 299 -20.73 -25.94 9.89
C ASN A 299 -19.48 -25.25 9.29
N ARG A 300 -18.37 -25.25 10.04
CA ARG A 300 -17.13 -24.59 9.63
C ARG A 300 -16.63 -25.07 8.25
N GLU A 301 -16.82 -26.35 7.92
CA GLU A 301 -16.35 -26.91 6.64
C GLU A 301 -17.25 -26.62 5.43
N ARG A 302 -18.35 -25.89 5.62
CA ARG A 302 -19.19 -25.46 4.52
C ARG A 302 -18.42 -24.51 3.61
N VAL A 303 -18.25 -24.87 2.33
CA VAL A 303 -17.63 -24.00 1.32
C VAL A 303 -18.53 -22.79 1.05
N ILE A 304 -17.98 -21.59 1.20
CA ILE A 304 -18.67 -20.31 0.96
C ILE A 304 -18.24 -19.70 -0.38
N TYR A 305 -16.94 -19.75 -0.71
CA TYR A 305 -16.39 -19.29 -1.99
C TYR A 305 -15.77 -20.46 -2.75
N PRO A 306 -16.52 -21.16 -3.62
CA PRO A 306 -16.02 -22.33 -4.35
C PRO A 306 -14.78 -22.07 -5.21
N GLU A 307 -14.67 -20.88 -5.80
CA GLU A 307 -13.58 -20.46 -6.67
C GLU A 307 -12.22 -20.41 -5.96
N SER A 308 -12.22 -20.18 -4.65
CA SER A 308 -11.01 -20.10 -3.81
C SER A 308 -10.97 -21.20 -2.75
N ASN A 309 -11.93 -22.13 -2.79
CA ASN A 309 -12.15 -23.18 -1.79
C ASN A 309 -12.16 -22.65 -0.32
N ILE A 310 -12.76 -21.47 -0.10
CA ILE A 310 -12.82 -20.86 1.23
C ILE A 310 -14.06 -21.36 1.97
N THR A 311 -13.84 -21.87 3.18
CA THR A 311 -14.90 -22.39 4.05
C THR A 311 -15.49 -21.33 4.99
N LYS A 312 -16.65 -21.62 5.59
CA LYS A 312 -17.29 -20.75 6.58
C LYS A 312 -16.40 -20.54 7.81
N GLY A 313 -15.66 -21.57 8.22
CA GLY A 313 -14.68 -21.48 9.30
C GLY A 313 -13.59 -20.46 8.97
N GLN A 314 -12.99 -20.56 7.78
CA GLN A 314 -11.97 -19.61 7.34
C GLN A 314 -12.50 -18.18 7.20
N LEU A 315 -13.74 -18.01 6.72
CA LEU A 315 -14.39 -16.70 6.67
C LEU A 315 -14.62 -16.11 8.06
N ALA A 316 -15.04 -16.93 9.02
CA ALA A 316 -15.19 -16.50 10.41
C ALA A 316 -13.84 -16.14 11.04
N ASP A 317 -12.83 -16.97 10.87
CA ASP A 317 -11.48 -16.71 11.39
C ASP A 317 -10.92 -15.40 10.80
N TYR A 318 -11.21 -15.11 9.52
CA TYR A 318 -10.88 -13.82 8.91
C TYR A 318 -11.60 -12.65 9.59
N TYR A 319 -12.93 -12.72 9.77
CA TYR A 319 -13.70 -11.64 10.39
C TYR A 319 -13.34 -11.43 11.86
N ASP A 320 -13.00 -12.48 12.61
CA ASP A 320 -12.50 -12.36 13.99
C ASP A 320 -11.17 -11.60 14.01
N ALA A 321 -10.23 -11.96 13.13
CA ALA A 321 -8.94 -11.32 13.03
C ALA A 321 -9.03 -9.83 12.60
N VAL A 322 -9.98 -9.47 11.73
CA VAL A 322 -10.14 -8.09 11.29
C VAL A 322 -11.09 -7.26 12.16
N ALA A 323 -11.86 -7.87 13.07
CA ALA A 323 -12.84 -7.15 13.90
C ALA A 323 -12.23 -5.95 14.66
N PRO A 324 -11.06 -6.06 15.32
CA PRO A 324 -10.36 -4.92 15.95
C PRO A 324 -10.13 -3.73 15.03
N ILE A 325 -9.85 -4.00 13.76
CA ILE A 325 -9.51 -2.98 12.77
C ILE A 325 -10.77 -2.46 12.09
N MET A 326 -11.76 -3.33 11.86
CA MET A 326 -12.98 -3.03 11.11
C MET A 326 -13.98 -2.21 11.94
N LEU A 327 -14.22 -2.61 13.20
CA LEU A 327 -15.27 -2.02 14.05
C LEU A 327 -15.11 -0.52 14.32
N PRO A 328 -13.90 0.06 14.47
CA PRO A 328 -13.75 1.53 14.57
C PRO A 328 -14.36 2.30 13.38
N TRP A 329 -14.40 1.67 12.20
CA TRP A 329 -14.89 2.28 10.97
C TRP A 329 -16.35 1.91 10.66
N THR A 330 -16.73 0.65 10.87
CA THR A 330 -18.07 0.14 10.54
C THR A 330 -19.04 0.18 11.71
N GLY A 331 -18.52 0.34 12.93
CA GLY A 331 -19.30 0.40 14.15
C GLY A 331 -20.16 1.65 14.23
N SER A 332 -21.25 1.53 14.98
CA SER A 332 -22.22 2.61 15.26
C SER A 332 -22.78 3.23 13.99
N ARG A 333 -22.97 2.41 12.95
CA ARG A 333 -23.45 2.80 11.63
C ARG A 333 -24.52 1.83 11.16
N PRO A 334 -25.61 2.32 10.56
CA PRO A 334 -26.54 1.42 9.88
C PRO A 334 -25.81 0.59 8.83
N ILE A 335 -26.06 -0.72 8.82
CA ILE A 335 -25.42 -1.66 7.90
C ILE A 335 -26.45 -2.41 7.06
N SER A 336 -26.04 -2.77 5.85
CA SER A 336 -26.72 -3.79 5.03
C SER A 336 -25.83 -5.02 4.93
N LEU A 337 -26.39 -6.19 5.18
CA LEU A 337 -25.68 -7.46 5.14
C LEU A 337 -25.95 -8.15 3.81
N VAL A 338 -24.92 -8.74 3.19
CA VAL A 338 -25.11 -9.74 2.12
C VAL A 338 -24.98 -11.11 2.75
N ARG A 339 -26.09 -11.85 2.77
CA ARG A 339 -26.15 -13.19 3.35
C ARG A 339 -26.21 -14.24 2.27
N CYS A 340 -25.30 -15.20 2.35
CA CYS A 340 -25.21 -16.39 1.50
C CYS A 340 -25.15 -17.66 2.38
N PRO A 341 -26.26 -18.07 3.02
CA PRO A 341 -26.22 -19.17 4.01
C PRO A 341 -25.73 -20.51 3.45
N GLN A 342 -25.89 -20.74 2.15
CA GLN A 342 -25.47 -21.96 1.43
C GLN A 342 -24.21 -21.75 0.58
N GLY A 343 -23.51 -20.63 0.76
CA GLY A 343 -22.37 -20.22 -0.06
C GLY A 343 -22.75 -19.32 -1.24
N ARG A 344 -21.75 -18.59 -1.76
CA ARG A 344 -21.92 -17.51 -2.74
C ARG A 344 -22.36 -17.98 -4.13
N ALA A 345 -22.09 -19.25 -4.46
CA ALA A 345 -22.59 -19.86 -5.70
C ALA A 345 -24.09 -20.21 -5.65
N ARG A 346 -24.75 -20.05 -4.49
CA ARG A 346 -26.19 -20.25 -4.31
C ARG A 346 -26.88 -18.89 -4.08
N LYS A 347 -28.18 -18.91 -3.77
CA LYS A 347 -28.96 -17.69 -3.57
C LYS A 347 -28.42 -16.89 -2.38
N CYS A 348 -27.99 -15.66 -2.68
CA CYS A 348 -27.66 -14.64 -1.68
C CYS A 348 -28.77 -13.59 -1.63
N PHE A 349 -28.88 -12.88 -0.51
CA PHE A 349 -29.85 -11.80 -0.36
C PHE A 349 -29.30 -10.68 0.52
N PHE A 350 -29.82 -9.48 0.30
CA PHE A 350 -29.54 -8.32 1.15
C PHE A 350 -30.49 -8.33 2.35
N GLN A 351 -29.96 -8.06 3.53
CA GLN A 351 -30.76 -7.85 4.74
C GLN A 351 -30.32 -6.58 5.44
N LYS A 352 -31.27 -5.68 5.65
CA LYS A 352 -31.06 -4.39 6.33
C LYS A 352 -31.82 -4.30 7.64
N HIS A 353 -32.93 -5.04 7.72
CA HIS A 353 -33.84 -5.05 8.85
C HIS A 353 -33.65 -6.32 9.66
N ASP A 354 -33.75 -6.20 10.99
CA ASP A 354 -33.78 -7.38 11.84
C ASP A 354 -35.10 -8.15 11.63
N ALA A 355 -34.98 -9.45 11.38
CA ALA A 355 -36.10 -10.37 11.31
C ALA A 355 -36.25 -11.18 12.62
N GLY A 356 -35.60 -10.75 13.70
CA GLY A 356 -35.59 -11.39 15.02
C GLY A 356 -34.59 -12.55 15.16
N SER A 357 -33.58 -12.61 14.28
CA SER A 357 -32.71 -13.80 14.17
C SER A 357 -31.27 -13.59 14.65
N PHE A 358 -30.90 -12.36 15.01
CA PHE A 358 -29.51 -12.01 15.33
C PHE A 358 -29.21 -11.87 16.83
N GLY A 359 -30.22 -11.99 17.70
CA GLY A 359 -30.04 -11.84 19.15
C GLY A 359 -29.56 -10.45 19.57
N ASP A 360 -29.10 -10.32 20.82
CA ASP A 360 -28.84 -9.00 21.43
C ASP A 360 -27.53 -8.34 20.98
N ALA A 361 -26.61 -9.13 20.40
CA ALA A 361 -25.30 -8.65 19.97
C ALA A 361 -25.34 -7.84 18.67
N VAL A 362 -26.44 -7.93 17.90
CA VAL A 362 -26.67 -7.12 16.70
C VAL A 362 -27.76 -6.13 17.02
N HIS A 363 -27.41 -4.85 17.03
CA HIS A 363 -28.29 -3.79 17.47
C HIS A 363 -29.15 -3.27 16.33
N HIS A 364 -30.18 -2.50 16.68
CA HIS A 364 -31.08 -1.88 15.72
C HIS A 364 -31.35 -0.42 16.04
N ILE A 365 -31.55 0.37 14.99
CA ILE A 365 -31.97 1.78 15.07
C ILE A 365 -33.16 2.02 14.13
N ARG A 366 -34.14 2.78 14.60
CA ARG A 366 -35.30 3.17 13.78
C ARG A 366 -34.88 4.24 12.77
N ILE A 367 -35.09 3.97 11.49
CA ILE A 367 -34.83 4.91 10.40
C ILE A 367 -36.10 5.06 9.57
N MET A 368 -36.49 6.32 9.34
CA MET A 368 -37.63 6.66 8.49
C MET A 368 -37.28 6.46 7.01
N GLU A 369 -38.08 5.67 6.31
CA GLU A 369 -37.96 5.41 4.88
C GLU A 369 -38.70 6.48 4.04
N LYS A 370 -38.52 6.43 2.71
CA LYS A 370 -39.04 7.44 1.78
C LYS A 370 -40.56 7.57 1.75
N ASP A 371 -41.24 6.49 2.06
CA ASP A 371 -42.70 6.33 2.14
C ASP A 371 -43.23 6.59 3.56
N GLY A 372 -42.38 7.04 4.48
CA GLY A 372 -42.76 7.60 5.77
C GLY A 372 -42.90 6.60 6.92
N HIS A 373 -42.65 5.30 6.69
CA HIS A 373 -42.61 4.31 7.77
C HIS A 373 -41.21 4.18 8.38
N GLU A 374 -41.12 3.75 9.63
CA GLU A 374 -39.84 3.54 10.32
C GLU A 374 -39.46 2.06 10.37
N GLU A 375 -38.29 1.74 9.82
CA GLU A 375 -37.76 0.38 9.83
C GLU A 375 -36.58 0.22 10.80
N PRO A 376 -36.42 -0.96 11.45
CA PRO A 376 -35.31 -1.23 12.35
C PRO A 376 -34.06 -1.63 11.57
N TYR A 377 -33.18 -0.69 11.27
CA TYR A 377 -31.91 -0.94 10.59
C TYR A 377 -30.88 -1.53 11.54
N LEU A 378 -30.13 -2.53 11.06
CA LEU A 378 -29.07 -3.20 11.82
C LEU A 378 -27.84 -2.28 12.01
N TYR A 379 -27.15 -2.40 13.15
CA TYR A 379 -25.77 -1.97 13.34
C TYR A 379 -25.04 -2.92 14.30
N ILE A 380 -23.70 -2.90 14.28
CA ILE A 380 -22.84 -3.74 15.13
C ILE A 380 -21.78 -2.86 15.78
N ASP A 381 -21.46 -3.09 17.04
CA ASP A 381 -20.36 -2.39 17.74
C ASP A 381 -19.31 -3.34 18.31
N THR A 382 -19.60 -4.64 18.32
CA THR A 382 -18.80 -5.63 19.02
C THR A 382 -18.35 -6.77 18.11
N PRO A 383 -17.21 -7.43 18.41
CA PRO A 383 -16.79 -8.65 17.72
C PRO A 383 -17.86 -9.75 17.80
N GLU A 384 -18.62 -9.82 18.89
CA GLU A 384 -19.75 -10.74 19.06
C GLU A 384 -20.86 -10.45 18.04
N GLY A 385 -21.24 -9.19 17.84
CA GLY A 385 -22.24 -8.81 16.84
C GLY A 385 -21.79 -9.13 15.42
N LEU A 386 -20.53 -8.81 15.10
CA LEU A 386 -19.92 -9.15 13.81
C LEU A 386 -19.96 -10.66 13.57
N MET A 387 -19.50 -11.44 14.54
CA MET A 387 -19.44 -12.90 14.42
C MET A 387 -20.82 -13.55 14.38
N THR A 388 -21.80 -12.97 15.07
CA THR A 388 -23.20 -13.41 14.98
C THR A 388 -23.75 -13.25 13.57
N CYS A 389 -23.45 -12.12 12.91
CA CYS A 389 -23.78 -11.94 11.49
C CYS A 389 -23.12 -13.00 10.59
N VAL A 390 -21.83 -13.29 10.78
CA VAL A 390 -21.10 -14.31 10.00
C VAL A 390 -21.65 -15.72 10.25
N GLN A 391 -21.96 -16.05 11.50
CA GLN A 391 -22.61 -17.31 11.88
C GLN A 391 -23.94 -17.50 11.13
N MET A 392 -24.69 -16.41 10.97
CA MET A 392 -25.93 -16.34 10.21
C MET A 392 -25.73 -16.29 8.68
N GLY A 393 -24.50 -16.48 8.20
CA GLY A 393 -24.18 -16.59 6.78
C GLY A 393 -23.96 -15.25 6.08
N THR A 394 -23.68 -14.19 6.83
CA THR A 394 -23.21 -12.91 6.27
C THR A 394 -21.80 -13.08 5.72
N ILE A 395 -21.60 -12.61 4.49
CA ILE A 395 -20.30 -12.65 3.83
C ILE A 395 -19.76 -11.25 3.52
N GLU A 396 -20.63 -10.24 3.47
CA GLU A 396 -20.24 -8.84 3.24
C GLU A 396 -21.04 -7.90 4.16
N PHE A 397 -20.38 -6.83 4.61
CA PHE A 397 -20.93 -5.79 5.48
C PHE A 397 -20.86 -4.44 4.78
N HIS A 398 -22.00 -3.80 4.57
CA HIS A 398 -22.11 -2.54 3.85
C HIS A 398 -22.60 -1.44 4.80
N GLY A 399 -21.66 -0.74 5.43
CA GLY A 399 -21.95 0.34 6.37
C GLY A 399 -22.27 1.67 5.70
N TRP A 400 -23.15 2.45 6.30
CA TRP A 400 -23.43 3.81 5.87
C TRP A 400 -22.28 4.76 6.23
N GLY A 401 -22.08 5.81 5.43
CA GLY A 401 -21.11 6.86 5.74
C GLY A 401 -21.44 7.69 7.00
N ALA A 402 -22.70 7.65 7.46
CA ALA A 402 -23.17 8.38 8.65
C ALA A 402 -23.25 7.47 9.88
N ARG A 403 -22.88 8.00 11.06
CA ARG A 403 -23.03 7.32 12.36
C ARG A 403 -24.45 7.49 12.88
N ILE A 404 -24.87 6.57 13.76
CA ILE A 404 -26.17 6.63 14.44
C ILE A 404 -26.31 7.82 15.39
N GLU A 405 -25.19 8.34 15.91
CA GLU A 405 -25.13 9.47 16.83
C GLU A 405 -25.28 10.84 16.12
N GLY A 406 -25.05 10.88 14.80
CA GLY A 406 -25.17 12.09 13.99
C GLY A 406 -26.59 12.33 13.49
N ARG A 407 -26.81 13.44 12.76
CA ARG A 407 -28.07 13.64 12.02
C ARG A 407 -28.14 12.62 10.89
N ILE A 408 -28.76 11.47 11.14
CA ILE A 408 -29.00 10.44 10.12
C ILE A 408 -29.78 11.11 8.98
N PRO A 409 -29.26 11.09 7.74
CA PRO A 409 -29.99 11.64 6.61
C PRO A 409 -31.37 10.98 6.53
N ARG A 410 -32.44 11.77 6.30
CA ARG A 410 -33.81 11.25 6.15
C ARG A 410 -33.99 10.26 4.99
N TYR A 411 -32.93 10.04 4.20
CA TYR A 411 -32.93 9.16 3.05
C TYR A 411 -31.65 8.33 3.02
N PRO A 412 -31.72 7.02 2.76
CA PRO A 412 -30.55 6.17 2.64
C PRO A 412 -29.67 6.68 1.49
N ILE A 413 -28.46 7.11 1.82
CA ILE A 413 -27.39 7.26 0.83
C ILE A 413 -27.06 5.84 0.42
N ARG A 414 -27.62 5.37 -0.70
CA ARG A 414 -27.27 4.06 -1.26
C ARG A 414 -25.77 4.07 -1.48
N ALA A 415 -25.04 3.29 -0.69
CA ALA A 415 -23.74 2.80 -1.13
C ALA A 415 -24.01 2.02 -2.41
N THR A 416 -23.70 2.63 -3.56
CA THR A 416 -23.61 1.91 -4.83
C THR A 416 -22.61 0.78 -4.62
N SER A 417 -23.04 -0.43 -4.94
CA SER A 417 -22.22 -1.64 -4.99
C SER A 417 -20.85 -1.35 -5.60
N TRP A 418 -19.79 -1.63 -4.84
CA TRP A 418 -18.43 -1.76 -5.37
C TRP A 418 -18.27 -3.10 -6.09
#